data_AF-Q4A642-F1
#
_entry.id   AF-Q4A642-F1
#
_cell.length_a   1.000
_cell.length_b   1.000
_cell.length_c   1.000
_cell.angle_alpha   90.00
_cell.angle_beta   90.00
_cell.angle_gamma   90.00
#
_symmetry.space_group_name_H-M   'P 1'
#
loop_
_entity.id
_entity.type
_entity.pdbx_description
1 polymer ?
#
loop_
_entity_poly.entity_id
_entity_poly.type
_entity_poly.pdbx_seq_one_letter_code
_entity_poly.pdbx_strand_id
1 'polypeptide(L)'
;MDLILETLQKRLNSDKRKLKFYEFLDRFIGLFITFINIVILIIASLALDKLTSDSEFNKNNLFSQNTSLLLLIAFTIVLIVSFFLNIVIEIYKINQRYDEYKKVSNTFSYLIVKYRTKFINEKDLIAQTNKLWEKASKKTKIQIKRYLINMVKGTN
;
A
#
# COMPACT_ATOMS: atom_id res chain seq x y z
N MET A 1 30.03 -8.90 8.21
CA MET A 1 28.84 -8.10 7.83
C MET A 1 28.35 -8.55 6.45
N ASP A 2 29.27 -9.02 5.61
CA ASP A 2 29.04 -9.51 4.25
C ASP A 2 28.16 -10.75 4.18
N LEU A 3 28.21 -11.64 5.18
CA LEU A 3 27.51 -12.94 5.12
C LEU A 3 25.98 -12.83 5.17
N ILE A 4 25.42 -11.92 5.97
CA ILE A 4 23.97 -11.64 6.00
C ILE A 4 23.56 -10.98 4.69
N LEU A 5 24.36 -10.01 4.24
CA LEU A 5 24.14 -9.26 3.00
C LEU A 5 24.12 -10.20 1.81
N GLU A 6 25.10 -11.09 1.69
CA GLU A 6 25.23 -12.05 0.59
C GLU A 6 24.09 -13.07 0.60
N THR A 7 23.74 -13.60 1.78
CA THR A 7 22.63 -14.56 1.93
C THR A 7 21.29 -13.94 1.52
N LEU A 8 21.02 -12.72 1.99
CA LEU A 8 19.81 -12.00 1.62
C LEU A 8 19.82 -11.60 0.16
N GLN A 9 20.94 -11.12 -0.37
CA GLN A 9 21.08 -10.68 -1.76
C GLN A 9 20.90 -11.82 -2.76
N LYS A 10 21.40 -13.03 -2.44
CA LYS A 10 21.12 -14.26 -3.21
C LYS A 10 19.63 -14.58 -3.27
N ARG A 11 18.93 -14.57 -2.12
CA ARG A 11 17.47 -14.80 -2.06
C ARG A 11 16.68 -13.67 -2.75
N LEU A 12 17.19 -12.45 -2.71
CA LEU A 12 16.55 -11.31 -3.35
C LEU A 12 16.65 -11.38 -4.86
N ASN A 13 17.79 -11.85 -5.37
CA ASN A 13 18.00 -12.09 -6.78
C ASN A 13 17.12 -13.24 -7.29
N SER A 14 16.95 -14.32 -6.52
CA SER A 14 16.02 -15.40 -6.88
C SER A 14 14.57 -14.92 -6.93
N ASP A 15 14.17 -14.03 -6.02
CA ASP A 15 12.80 -13.50 -5.95
C ASP A 15 12.58 -12.20 -6.75
N LYS A 16 13.59 -11.71 -7.47
CA LYS A 16 13.61 -10.36 -8.09
C LYS A 16 12.45 -10.12 -9.05
N ARG A 17 12.12 -11.11 -9.91
CA ARG A 17 11.02 -11.00 -10.88
C ARG A 17 9.66 -10.92 -10.19
N LYS A 18 9.43 -11.79 -9.20
CA LYS A 18 8.20 -11.80 -8.39
C LYS A 18 8.02 -10.48 -7.65
N LEU A 19 9.08 -9.99 -6.99
CA LEU A 19 9.03 -8.74 -6.23
C LEU A 19 8.78 -7.52 -7.12
N LYS A 20 9.39 -7.43 -8.31
CA LYS A 20 9.13 -6.36 -9.27
C LYS A 20 7.67 -6.35 -9.76
N PHE A 21 7.12 -7.53 -10.06
CA PHE A 21 5.73 -7.66 -10.48
C PHE A 21 4.76 -7.21 -9.38
N TYR A 22 5.03 -7.56 -8.12
CA TYR A 22 4.25 -7.08 -6.99
C TYR A 22 4.36 -5.57 -6.77
N GLU A 23 5.56 -4.98 -6.86
CA GLU A 23 5.73 -3.52 -6.77
C GLU A 23 4.94 -2.78 -7.87
N PHE A 24 4.89 -3.36 -9.08
CA PHE A 24 4.11 -2.81 -10.18
C PHE A 24 2.61 -2.93 -9.93
N LEU A 25 2.11 -4.11 -9.55
CA LEU A 25 0.71 -4.36 -9.22
C LEU A 25 0.19 -3.42 -8.13
N ASP A 26 0.96 -3.25 -7.05
CA ASP A 26 0.55 -2.42 -5.91
C ASP A 26 0.37 -0.93 -6.32
N ARG A 27 1.23 -0.42 -7.21
CA ARG A 27 1.07 0.93 -7.79
C ARG A 27 -0.08 1.01 -8.78
N PHE A 28 -0.22 0.00 -9.63
CA PHE A 28 -1.26 -0.04 -10.65
C PHE A 28 -2.66 -0.11 -10.03
N ILE A 29 -2.84 -0.93 -9.00
CA ILE A 29 -4.10 -1.04 -8.25
C ILE A 29 -4.46 0.29 -7.59
N GLY A 30 -3.49 0.99 -6.99
CA GLY A 30 -3.73 2.32 -6.41
C GLY A 30 -4.22 3.33 -7.45
N LEU A 31 -3.54 3.41 -8.59
CA LEU A 31 -3.96 4.28 -9.70
C LEU A 31 -5.32 3.87 -10.29
N PHE A 32 -5.58 2.58 -10.40
CA PHE A 32 -6.83 2.05 -10.93
C PHE A 32 -8.02 2.38 -10.03
N ILE A 33 -7.87 2.25 -8.71
CA ILE A 33 -8.90 2.64 -7.74
C ILE A 33 -9.17 4.15 -7.84
N THR A 34 -8.13 4.98 -7.91
CA THR A 34 -8.29 6.43 -8.09
C THR A 34 -9.02 6.75 -9.38
N PHE A 35 -8.66 6.10 -10.50
CA PHE A 35 -9.34 6.29 -11.78
C PHE A 35 -10.82 5.88 -11.71
N ILE A 36 -11.14 4.73 -11.11
CA ILE A 36 -12.53 4.29 -10.91
C ILE A 36 -13.31 5.31 -10.09
N ASN A 37 -12.73 5.83 -9.00
CA ASN A 37 -13.40 6.84 -8.17
C ASN A 37 -13.70 8.11 -8.97
N ILE A 38 -12.79 8.57 -9.84
CA ILE A 38 -13.02 9.71 -10.73
C ILE A 38 -14.15 9.43 -11.72
N VAL A 39 -14.17 8.24 -12.32
CA VAL A 39 -15.24 7.83 -13.25
C VAL A 39 -16.59 7.79 -12.54
N ILE A 40 -16.66 7.23 -11.32
CA ILE A 40 -17.89 7.20 -10.52
C ILE A 40 -18.36 8.62 -10.21
N LEU A 41 -17.45 9.53 -9.87
CA LEU A 41 -17.77 10.94 -9.64
C LEU A 41 -18.38 11.59 -10.90
N ILE A 42 -17.78 11.36 -12.07
CA ILE A 42 -18.30 11.91 -13.34
C ILE A 42 -19.69 11.34 -13.65
N ILE A 43 -19.89 10.03 -13.52
CA ILE A 43 -21.18 9.38 -13.76
C ILE A 43 -22.24 9.92 -12.80
N ALA A 44 -21.89 10.10 -11.53
CA ALA A 44 -22.79 10.68 -10.54
C ALA A 44 -23.19 12.10 -10.92
N SER A 45 -22.24 12.95 -11.33
CA SER A 45 -22.52 14.31 -11.81
C SER A 45 -23.42 14.33 -13.06
N LEU A 46 -23.18 13.44 -14.03
CA LEU A 46 -24.02 13.37 -15.24
C LEU A 46 -25.44 12.87 -14.93
N ALA A 47 -25.57 11.90 -14.03
CA ALA A 47 -26.87 11.44 -13.56
C ALA A 47 -27.62 12.58 -12.86
N LEU A 48 -26.90 13.42 -12.12
CA LEU A 48 -27.40 14.60 -11.41
C LEU A 48 -27.99 15.63 -12.38
N ASP A 49 -27.21 16.04 -13.38
CA ASP A 49 -27.64 16.99 -14.42
C ASP A 49 -28.90 16.51 -15.14
N LYS A 50 -28.94 15.21 -15.47
CA LYS A 50 -30.09 14.61 -16.15
C LYS A 50 -31.33 14.57 -15.26
N LEU A 51 -31.17 14.22 -13.99
CA LEU A 51 -32.26 14.19 -13.02
C LEU A 51 -32.85 15.60 -12.80
N THR A 52 -31.99 16.62 -12.71
CA THR A 52 -32.44 18.02 -12.59
C THR A 52 -33.12 18.52 -13.86
N SER A 53 -32.56 18.21 -15.04
CA SER A 53 -33.14 18.59 -16.34
C SER A 53 -34.52 17.95 -16.57
N ASP A 54 -34.68 16.66 -16.24
CA ASP A 54 -35.98 15.97 -16.38
C ASP A 54 -37.00 16.44 -15.33
N SER A 55 -36.53 16.94 -14.17
CA SER A 55 -37.40 17.50 -13.13
C SER A 55 -37.97 18.87 -13.48
N GLU A 56 -37.27 19.68 -14.29
CA GLU A 56 -37.79 20.95 -14.81
C GLU A 56 -38.91 20.73 -15.84
N PHE A 57 -38.89 19.59 -16.54
CA PHE A 57 -39.91 19.19 -17.51
C PHE A 57 -41.20 18.64 -16.85
N ASN A 58 -41.08 18.05 -15.66
CA ASN A 58 -42.19 17.44 -14.91
C ASN A 58 -42.60 18.24 -13.66
N LYS A 59 -42.90 19.54 -13.84
CA LYS A 59 -43.28 20.48 -12.75
C LYS A 59 -44.45 20.06 -11.84
N ASN A 60 -45.20 19.01 -12.18
CA ASN A 60 -46.44 18.64 -11.48
C ASN A 60 -46.28 17.50 -10.44
N ASN A 61 -45.07 16.98 -10.19
CA ASN A 61 -44.85 15.86 -9.26
C ASN A 61 -43.83 16.19 -8.15
N LEU A 62 -44.25 17.03 -7.20
CA LEU A 62 -43.47 17.49 -6.03
C LEU A 62 -42.83 16.35 -5.22
N PHE A 63 -43.51 15.20 -5.11
CA PHE A 63 -43.02 14.04 -4.35
C PHE A 63 -41.80 13.37 -5.03
N SER A 64 -41.80 13.30 -6.36
CA SER A 64 -40.68 12.77 -7.16
C SER A 64 -39.46 13.70 -7.10
N GLN A 65 -39.69 15.02 -7.17
CA GLN A 65 -38.63 16.02 -7.04
C GLN A 65 -37.93 15.96 -5.67
N ASN A 66 -38.69 15.94 -4.57
CA ASN A 66 -38.10 15.92 -3.23
C ASN A 66 -37.32 14.63 -2.93
N THR A 67 -37.82 13.48 -3.39
CA THR A 67 -37.15 12.19 -3.18
C THR A 67 -35.86 12.09 -4.00
N SER A 68 -35.90 12.57 -5.25
CA SER A 68 -34.74 12.68 -6.13
C SER A 68 -33.64 13.58 -5.55
N LEU A 69 -34.01 14.73 -5.00
CA LEU A 69 -33.08 15.70 -4.41
C LEU A 69 -32.45 15.16 -3.11
N LEU A 70 -33.23 14.43 -2.30
CA LEU A 70 -32.74 13.81 -1.06
C LEU A 70 -31.78 12.64 -1.34
N LEU A 71 -32.09 11.80 -2.32
CA LEU A 71 -31.19 10.74 -2.81
C LEU A 71 -29.87 11.32 -3.31
N LEU A 72 -29.94 12.45 -3.99
CA LEU A 72 -28.80 13.15 -4.58
C LEU A 72 -27.88 13.73 -3.49
N ILE A 73 -28.43 14.40 -2.48
CA ILE A 73 -27.67 14.85 -1.30
C ILE A 73 -27.00 13.66 -0.61
N ALA A 74 -27.73 12.56 -0.39
CA ALA A 74 -27.17 11.36 0.22
C ALA A 74 -26.02 10.77 -0.61
N PHE A 75 -26.15 10.73 -1.94
CA PHE A 75 -25.12 10.22 -2.83
C PHE A 75 -23.86 11.08 -2.82
N THR A 76 -24.02 12.41 -2.83
CA THR A 76 -22.90 13.35 -2.70
C THR A 76 -22.17 13.18 -1.37
N ILE A 77 -22.90 13.02 -0.26
CA ILE A 77 -22.29 12.77 1.06
C ILE A 77 -21.49 11.46 1.03
N VAL A 78 -22.05 10.38 0.48
CA VAL A 78 -21.36 9.08 0.36
C VAL A 78 -20.09 9.20 -0.48
N LEU A 79 -20.12 9.96 -1.58
CA LEU A 79 -18.95 10.19 -2.43
C LEU A 79 -17.84 10.96 -1.69
N ILE A 80 -18.21 12.04 -0.99
CA ILE A 80 -17.27 12.82 -0.19
C ILE A 80 -16.64 11.94 0.90
N VAL A 81 -17.46 11.18 1.63
CA VAL A 81 -16.99 10.26 2.67
C VAL A 81 -16.07 9.19 2.09
N SER A 82 -16.44 8.58 0.95
CA SER A 82 -15.62 7.58 0.25
C SER A 82 -14.27 8.14 -0.17
N PHE A 83 -14.23 9.38 -0.66
CA PHE A 83 -12.98 10.06 -1.00
C PHE A 83 -12.05 10.20 0.22
N PHE A 84 -12.57 10.71 1.34
CA PHE A 84 -11.79 10.82 2.58
C PHE A 84 -11.36 9.46 3.13
N LEU A 85 -12.23 8.45 3.08
CA LEU A 85 -11.90 7.08 3.48
C LEU A 85 -10.73 6.51 2.67
N ASN A 86 -10.73 6.75 1.35
CA ASN A 86 -9.63 6.33 0.48
C ASN A 86 -8.31 7.03 0.84
N ILE A 87 -8.34 8.33 1.14
CA ILE A 87 -7.15 9.06 1.61
C ILE A 87 -6.63 8.46 2.92
N VAL A 88 -7.52 8.24 3.91
CA VAL A 88 -7.15 7.67 5.21
C VAL A 88 -6.54 6.29 5.05
N ILE A 89 -7.13 5.43 4.21
CA ILE A 89 -6.61 4.10 3.91
C ILE A 89 -5.22 4.17 3.28
N GLU A 90 -4.99 5.11 2.37
CA GLU A 90 -3.70 5.23 1.70
C GLU A 90 -2.61 5.74 2.66
N ILE A 91 -2.94 6.71 3.52
CA ILE A 91 -2.05 7.16 4.62
C ILE A 91 -1.75 5.99 5.57
N TYR A 92 -2.77 5.22 5.96
CA TYR A 92 -2.60 4.07 6.83
C TYR A 92 -1.67 3.01 6.21
N LYS A 93 -1.83 2.71 4.92
CA LYS A 93 -0.90 1.81 4.19
C LYS A 93 0.52 2.34 4.18
N ILE A 94 0.72 3.66 4.02
CA ILE A 94 2.05 4.29 4.03
C ILE A 94 2.68 4.18 5.42
N ASN A 95 1.94 4.48 6.49
CA ASN A 95 2.45 4.35 7.86
C ASN A 95 2.79 2.90 8.21
N GLN A 96 1.91 1.95 7.88
CA GLN A 96 2.19 0.52 8.11
C GLN A 96 3.47 0.08 7.38
N ARG A 97 3.71 0.56 6.16
CA ARG A 97 4.95 0.29 5.42
C ARG A 97 6.19 0.82 6.17
N TYR A 98 6.08 1.97 6.83
CA TYR A 98 7.18 2.57 7.60
C TYR A 98 7.47 1.82 8.90
N ASP A 99 6.43 1.43 9.64
CA ASP A 99 6.56 0.65 10.88
C ASP A 99 7.14 -0.74 10.63
N GLU A 100 6.68 -1.42 9.58
CA GLU A 100 7.25 -2.71 9.18
C GLU A 100 8.72 -2.57 8.79
N TYR A 101 9.08 -1.51 8.06
CA TYR A 101 10.47 -1.22 7.71
C TYR A 101 11.34 -1.03 8.96
N LYS A 102 10.87 -0.22 9.93
CA LYS A 102 11.59 0.03 11.19
C LYS A 102 11.81 -1.24 12.00
N LYS A 103 10.78 -2.09 12.14
CA LYS A 103 10.89 -3.39 12.83
C LYS A 103 11.91 -4.31 12.18
N VAL A 104 11.88 -4.41 10.85
CA VAL A 104 12.83 -5.21 10.07
C VAL A 104 14.26 -4.69 10.25
N SER A 105 14.46 -3.39 10.08
CA SER A 105 15.78 -2.76 10.20
C SER A 105 16.39 -2.95 11.60
N ASN A 106 15.57 -2.77 12.65
CA ASN A 106 16.00 -2.98 14.04
C ASN A 106 16.37 -4.45 14.29
N THR A 107 15.59 -5.39 13.77
CA THR A 107 15.85 -6.83 13.94
C THR A 107 17.14 -7.25 13.26
N PHE A 108 17.40 -6.77 12.03
CA PHE A 108 18.67 -7.02 11.35
C PHE A 108 19.85 -6.39 12.08
N SER A 109 19.71 -5.16 12.55
CA SER A 109 20.75 -4.48 13.34
C SER A 109 21.07 -5.25 14.62
N TYR A 110 20.06 -5.75 15.31
CA TYR A 110 20.22 -6.57 16.52
C TYR A 110 20.96 -7.90 16.25
N LEU A 111 20.61 -8.60 15.17
CA LEU A 111 21.30 -9.83 14.77
C LEU A 111 22.77 -9.58 14.41
N ILE A 112 23.05 -8.46 13.72
CA ILE A 112 24.43 -8.06 13.40
C ILE A 112 25.24 -7.81 14.67
N VAL A 113 24.68 -7.09 15.64
CA VAL A 113 25.34 -6.82 16.92
C VAL A 113 25.63 -8.12 17.65
N LYS A 114 24.66 -9.04 17.77
CA LYS A 114 24.85 -10.35 18.42
C LYS A 114 25.96 -11.18 17.77
N TYR A 115 26.06 -11.15 16.46
CA TYR A 115 27.13 -11.85 15.74
C TYR A 115 28.50 -11.20 16.00
N ARG A 116 28.58 -9.86 15.95
CA ARG A 116 29.82 -9.12 16.24
C ARG A 116 30.32 -9.34 17.66
N THR A 117 29.41 -9.46 18.63
CA THR A 117 29.75 -9.75 20.03
C THR A 117 29.99 -11.25 20.29
N LYS A 118 30.04 -12.09 19.24
CA LYS A 118 30.20 -13.56 19.32
C LYS A 118 29.14 -14.27 20.17
N PHE A 119 28.00 -13.63 20.41
CA PHE A 119 26.86 -14.21 21.14
C PHE A 119 26.12 -15.27 20.30
N ILE A 120 26.26 -15.21 18.98
CA ILE A 120 25.76 -16.20 18.03
C ILE A 120 26.86 -16.53 17.02
N ASN A 121 26.90 -17.77 16.55
CA ASN A 121 27.83 -18.17 15.49
C ASN A 121 27.24 -17.87 14.10
N GLU A 122 28.04 -18.09 13.05
CA GLU A 122 27.65 -17.84 11.67
C GLU A 122 26.45 -18.68 11.21
N LYS A 123 26.39 -19.95 11.63
CA LYS A 123 25.27 -20.86 11.30
C LYS A 123 23.96 -20.37 11.91
N ASP A 124 24.00 -19.90 13.15
CA ASP A 124 22.84 -19.35 13.86
C ASP A 124 22.35 -18.06 13.20
N LEU A 125 23.29 -17.22 12.76
CA LEU A 125 22.98 -15.99 12.06
C LEU A 125 22.29 -16.26 10.72
N ILE A 126 22.80 -17.21 9.93
CA ILE A 126 22.17 -17.65 8.67
C ILE A 126 20.78 -18.23 8.94
N ALA A 127 20.66 -19.11 9.95
CA ALA A 127 19.39 -19.76 10.29
C ALA A 127 18.33 -18.74 10.72
N GLN A 128 18.68 -17.77 11.56
CA GLN A 128 17.75 -16.73 12.01
C GLN A 128 17.38 -15.77 10.87
N THR A 129 18.35 -15.41 10.01
CA THR A 129 18.10 -14.60 8.81
C THR A 129 17.15 -15.31 7.84
N ASN A 130 17.33 -16.60 7.62
CA ASN A 130 16.45 -17.42 6.78
C ASN A 130 15.03 -17.54 7.37
N LYS A 131 14.92 -17.80 8.67
CA LYS A 131 13.61 -17.81 9.36
C LYS A 131 12.90 -16.47 9.24
N LEU A 132 13.65 -15.36 9.34
CA LEU A 132 13.09 -14.02 9.16
C LEU A 132 12.59 -13.82 7.74
N TRP A 133 13.34 -14.26 6.73
CA TRP A 133 12.96 -14.18 5.32
C TRP A 133 11.74 -15.05 4.99
N GLU A 134 11.64 -16.25 5.56
CA GLU A 134 10.53 -17.18 5.29
C GLU A 134 9.23 -16.71 5.95
N LYS A 135 9.30 -16.18 7.18
CA LYS A 135 8.15 -15.57 7.86
C LYS A 135 7.79 -14.19 7.32
N ALA A 136 8.71 -13.51 6.64
CA ALA A 136 8.46 -12.19 6.09
C ALA A 136 7.38 -12.25 4.99
N SER A 137 6.37 -11.39 5.12
CA SER A 137 5.41 -11.16 4.05
C SER A 137 6.10 -10.64 2.78
N LYS A 138 5.44 -10.75 1.63
CA LYS A 138 5.97 -10.21 0.36
C LYS A 138 6.27 -8.71 0.45
N LYS A 139 5.44 -7.95 1.18
CA LYS A 139 5.66 -6.50 1.44
C LYS A 139 6.91 -6.29 2.28
N THR A 140 7.08 -7.09 3.33
CA THR A 140 8.25 -7.04 4.21
C THR A 140 9.55 -7.39 3.43
N LYS A 141 9.52 -8.37 2.52
CA LYS A 141 10.65 -8.70 1.63
C LYS A 141 11.08 -7.54 0.72
N ILE A 142 10.11 -6.75 0.24
CA ILE A 142 10.38 -5.52 -0.53
C ILE A 142 11.09 -4.48 0.36
N GLN A 143 10.70 -4.38 1.64
CA GLN A 143 11.37 -3.47 2.57
C GLN A 143 12.80 -3.93 2.91
N ILE A 144 13.02 -5.24 3.08
CA ILE A 144 14.35 -5.82 3.27
C ILE A 144 15.26 -5.49 2.08
N LYS A 145 14.74 -5.61 0.85
CA LYS A 145 15.44 -5.19 -0.38
C LYS A 145 15.91 -3.74 -0.31
N ARG A 146 15.03 -2.82 0.08
CA ARG A 146 15.35 -1.39 0.17
C ARG A 146 16.40 -1.11 1.24
N TYR A 147 16.28 -1.77 2.39
CA TYR A 147 17.28 -1.68 3.45
C TYR A 147 18.67 -2.13 2.98
N LEU A 148 18.77 -3.26 2.29
CA LEU A 148 20.05 -3.77 1.75
C LEU A 148 20.64 -2.84 0.69
N ILE A 149 19.82 -2.32 -0.22
CA ILE A 149 20.28 -1.37 -1.25
C ILE A 149 20.81 -0.09 -0.58
N ASN A 150 20.14 0.43 0.45
CA ASN A 150 20.59 1.63 1.16
C ASN A 150 21.87 1.38 1.96
N MET A 151 22.02 0.20 2.59
CA MET A 151 23.27 -0.17 3.27
C MET A 151 24.45 -0.25 2.30
N VAL A 152 24.28 -0.88 1.14
CA VAL A 152 25.35 -1.02 0.13
C VAL A 152 25.72 0.31 -0.52
N LYS A 153 24.75 1.22 -0.68
CA LYS A 153 24.99 2.57 -1.23
C LYS A 153 25.55 3.56 -0.21
N GLY A 154 25.29 3.37 1.08
CA GLY A 154 25.81 4.23 2.16
C GLY A 154 27.22 3.87 2.64
N THR A 155 27.85 2.85 2.05
CA THR A 155 29.25 2.44 2.28
C THR A 155 30.22 2.93 1.20
N ASN A 156 29.83 3.94 0.40
CA ASN A 156 30.74 4.70 -0.47
C ASN A 156 30.77 6.16 -0.02
#